data_AF-A0A3A4W591-F1
#
_entry.id   AF-A0A3A4W591-F1
#
_cell.length_a   1.000
_cell.length_b   1.000
_cell.length_c   1.000
_cell.angle_alpha   90.00
_cell.angle_beta   90.00
_cell.angle_gamma   90.00
#
_symmetry.space_group_name_H-M   'P 1'
#
loop_
_entity.id
_entity.type
_entity.pdbx_description
1 polymer ?
#
loop_
_entity_poly.entity_id
_entity_poly.type
_entity_poly.pdbx_seq_one_letter_code
_entity_poly.pdbx_strand_id
1 'polypeptide(L)'
;MMNFRAILKLVILTAVLGCLYASAGHAESRVDIGATITDEGLRGFYLSVGDYYRVPEREVVIIRDRGVPYYESPVVFYIASLAHVAPGVVIDLRLSGRSWMDITLHFGLSPEIYYVPVKIVPGPPYGRAYGYFKKRPRKEWRKIVLSDDDVINLVNLRFTSEYYGYQPEDVIHMRSGGKDFVGIHDNIRKEKKGRGREREHGKFDDDKGQGRGKGHK
;
A
#
# COMPACT_ATOMS: atom_id res chain seq x y z
N MET A 1 -26.17 29.43 48.79
CA MET A 1 -27.05 29.41 47.60
C MET A 1 -26.30 30.07 46.45
N MET A 2 -26.09 29.37 45.35
CA MET A 2 -25.29 29.87 44.22
C MET A 2 -26.20 30.68 43.29
N ASN A 3 -25.84 31.92 42.95
CA ASN A 3 -26.72 32.85 42.24
C ASN A 3 -26.93 32.40 40.78
N PHE A 4 -28.15 32.57 40.26
CA PHE A 4 -28.59 32.09 38.93
C PHE A 4 -27.62 32.38 37.77
N ARG A 5 -26.91 33.51 37.81
CA ARG A 5 -25.88 33.90 36.84
C ARG A 5 -24.64 32.98 36.85
N ALA A 6 -24.27 32.42 38.00
CA ALA A 6 -23.17 31.48 38.13
C ALA A 6 -23.54 30.08 37.61
N ILE A 7 -24.80 29.67 37.80
CA ILE A 7 -25.34 28.42 37.27
C ILE A 7 -25.37 28.47 35.73
N LEU A 8 -25.83 29.59 35.15
CA LEU A 8 -25.86 29.77 33.69
C LEU A 8 -24.47 29.75 33.06
N LYS A 9 -23.46 30.37 33.69
CA LYS A 9 -22.07 30.34 33.23
C LYS A 9 -21.47 28.93 33.31
N LEU A 10 -21.80 28.17 34.35
CA LEU A 10 -21.33 26.79 34.52
C LEU A 10 -21.91 25.87 33.43
N VAL A 11 -23.20 26.01 33.11
CA VAL A 11 -23.88 25.24 32.06
C VAL A 11 -23.29 25.53 30.68
N ILE A 12 -23.00 26.80 30.37
CA ILE A 12 -22.38 27.19 29.10
C ILE A 12 -20.94 26.64 28.99
N LEU A 13 -20.16 26.67 30.09
CA LEU A 13 -18.81 26.12 30.11
C LEU A 13 -18.80 24.59 29.88
N THR A 14 -19.75 23.86 30.48
CA THR A 14 -19.90 22.41 30.24
C THR A 14 -20.37 22.08 28.82
N ALA A 15 -21.22 22.90 28.21
CA ALA A 15 -21.68 22.71 26.84
C ALA A 15 -20.54 22.92 25.81
N VAL A 16 -19.67 23.92 26.04
CA VAL A 16 -18.52 24.17 25.16
C VAL A 16 -17.45 23.08 25.29
N LEU A 17 -17.20 22.57 26.51
CA LEU A 17 -16.32 21.41 26.69
C LEU A 17 -16.91 20.14 26.05
N GLY A 18 -18.23 19.92 26.11
CA GLY A 18 -18.89 18.79 25.45
C GLY A 18 -18.76 18.81 23.92
N CYS A 19 -18.88 19.99 23.30
CA CYS A 19 -18.70 20.15 21.84
C CYS A 19 -17.25 19.93 21.37
N LEU A 20 -16.26 20.22 22.21
CA LEU A 20 -14.85 19.97 21.90
C LEU A 20 -14.49 18.47 21.94
N TYR A 21 -15.16 17.66 22.77
CA TYR A 21 -14.99 16.20 22.78
C TYR A 21 -15.72 15.49 21.63
N ALA A 22 -16.81 16.08 21.11
CA ALA A 22 -17.55 15.54 19.97
C ALA A 22 -16.82 15.69 18.61
N SER A 23 -15.68 16.40 18.58
CA SER A 23 -14.88 16.61 17.37
C SER A 23 -13.69 15.64 17.25
N ALA A 24 -13.52 14.72 18.21
CA ALA A 24 -12.76 13.48 17.98
C ALA A 24 -13.64 12.52 17.18
N GLY A 25 -14.09 12.96 16.00
CA GLY A 25 -14.56 12.06 14.98
C GLY A 25 -13.38 11.16 14.67
N HIS A 26 -13.43 9.92 15.17
CA HIS A 26 -12.72 8.82 14.56
C HIS A 26 -12.95 8.97 13.06
N ALA A 27 -11.88 9.27 12.33
CA ALA A 27 -11.86 8.95 10.92
C ALA A 27 -12.02 7.43 10.88
N GLU A 28 -13.27 6.96 10.83
CA GLU A 28 -13.56 5.61 10.40
C GLU A 28 -12.93 5.51 9.02
N SER A 29 -11.78 4.84 8.95
CA SER A 29 -11.28 4.29 7.71
C SER A 29 -12.39 3.38 7.21
N ARG A 30 -13.27 3.94 6.38
CA ARG A 30 -14.29 3.21 5.66
C ARG A 30 -13.54 2.38 4.63
N VAL A 31 -13.00 1.25 5.10
CA VAL A 31 -12.53 0.18 4.25
C VAL A 31 -13.81 -0.34 3.61
N ASP A 32 -14.02 0.00 2.33
CA ASP A 32 -15.05 -0.69 1.55
C ASP A 32 -14.58 -2.14 1.41
N ILE A 33 -15.15 -3.01 2.27
CA ILE A 33 -14.94 -4.46 2.32
C ILE A 33 -15.60 -5.06 1.07
N GLY A 34 -14.99 -4.83 -0.10
CA GLY A 34 -15.41 -5.43 -1.38
C GLY A 34 -14.59 -6.67 -1.76
N ALA A 35 -13.51 -6.95 -1.02
CA ALA A 35 -12.71 -8.16 -1.17
C ALA A 35 -12.49 -8.75 0.23
N THR A 36 -13.07 -9.90 0.51
CA THR A 36 -12.70 -10.70 1.68
C THR A 36 -11.21 -11.01 1.56
N ILE A 37 -10.38 -10.45 2.43
CA ILE A 37 -8.98 -10.82 2.55
C ILE A 37 -8.96 -12.29 2.95
N THR A 38 -8.47 -13.15 2.06
CA THR A 38 -8.32 -14.58 2.35
C THR A 38 -6.94 -14.84 2.93
N ASP A 39 -6.82 -15.84 3.80
CA ASP A 39 -5.51 -16.25 4.35
C ASP A 39 -4.52 -16.64 3.24
N GLU A 40 -5.01 -17.26 2.15
CA GLU A 40 -4.19 -17.58 0.99
C GLU A 40 -3.69 -16.32 0.28
N GLY A 41 -4.56 -15.32 0.09
CA GLY A 41 -4.21 -14.04 -0.53
C GLY A 41 -3.21 -13.25 0.30
N LEU A 42 -3.39 -13.22 1.62
CA LEU A 42 -2.48 -12.56 2.55
C LEU A 42 -1.10 -13.25 2.56
N ARG A 43 -1.07 -14.58 2.58
CA ARG A 43 0.18 -15.35 2.47
C ARG A 43 0.89 -15.09 1.15
N GLY A 44 0.15 -15.09 0.04
CA GLY A 44 0.68 -14.75 -1.28
C GLY A 44 1.31 -13.37 -1.32
N PHE A 45 0.64 -12.39 -0.72
CA PHE A 45 1.16 -11.03 -0.59
C PHE A 45 2.48 -11.00 0.20
N TYR A 46 2.55 -11.65 1.36
CA TYR A 46 3.78 -11.70 2.16
C TYR A 46 4.94 -12.37 1.44
N LEU A 47 4.69 -13.47 0.73
CA LEU A 47 5.70 -14.14 -0.09
C LEU A 47 6.27 -13.17 -1.15
N SER A 48 5.40 -12.45 -1.85
CA SER A 48 5.84 -11.48 -2.86
C SER A 48 6.60 -10.29 -2.28
N VAL A 49 6.25 -9.81 -1.08
CA VAL A 49 7.04 -8.81 -0.36
C VAL A 49 8.42 -9.36 -0.03
N GLY A 50 8.49 -10.60 0.48
CA GLY A 50 9.73 -11.30 0.78
C GLY A 50 10.65 -11.40 -0.44
N ASP A 51 10.11 -11.90 -1.55
CA ASP A 51 10.84 -12.05 -2.81
C ASP A 51 11.38 -10.70 -3.33
N TYR A 52 10.54 -9.67 -3.33
CA TYR A 52 10.89 -8.36 -3.88
C TYR A 52 12.03 -7.69 -3.10
N TYR A 53 11.95 -7.70 -1.77
CA TYR A 53 13.00 -7.13 -0.90
C TYR A 53 14.13 -8.12 -0.60
N ARG A 54 14.07 -9.34 -1.16
CA ARG A 54 15.03 -10.43 -0.94
C ARG A 54 15.23 -10.77 0.54
N VAL A 55 14.12 -10.79 1.28
CA VAL A 55 14.08 -11.14 2.70
C VAL A 55 13.39 -12.49 2.88
N PRO A 56 13.87 -13.35 3.80
CA PRO A 56 13.22 -14.63 4.08
C PRO A 56 11.78 -14.45 4.58
N GLU A 57 10.88 -15.39 4.24
CA GLU A 57 9.46 -15.35 4.66
C GLU A 57 9.29 -15.15 6.17
N ARG A 58 10.17 -15.78 6.99
CA ARG A 58 10.18 -15.61 8.45
C ARG A 58 10.29 -14.14 8.90
N GLU A 59 11.03 -13.30 8.17
CA GLU A 59 11.19 -11.89 8.53
C GLU A 59 9.93 -11.08 8.22
N VAL A 60 9.23 -11.43 7.14
CA VAL A 60 7.93 -10.85 6.81
C VAL A 60 6.88 -11.23 7.85
N VAL A 61 6.91 -12.49 8.31
CA VAL A 61 6.04 -12.98 9.39
C VAL A 61 6.31 -12.27 10.72
N ILE A 62 7.58 -12.02 11.06
CA ILE A 62 7.94 -11.27 12.27
C ILE A 62 7.31 -9.86 12.27
N ILE A 63 7.25 -9.17 11.13
CA ILE A 63 6.59 -7.85 11.05
C ILE A 63 5.13 -7.93 11.50
N ARG A 64 4.40 -8.93 10.99
CA ARG A 64 3.00 -9.18 11.36
C ARG A 64 2.86 -9.47 12.85
N ASP A 65 3.69 -10.37 13.36
CA ASP A 65 3.60 -10.82 14.76
C ASP A 65 3.96 -9.70 15.75
N ARG A 66 4.74 -8.71 15.31
CA ARG A 66 5.05 -7.49 16.07
C ARG A 66 3.95 -6.41 16.01
N GLY A 67 2.85 -6.67 15.31
CA GLY A 67 1.69 -5.78 15.27
C GLY A 67 1.73 -4.69 14.20
N VAL A 68 2.64 -4.78 13.23
CA VAL A 68 2.64 -3.87 12.07
C VAL A 68 1.65 -4.42 11.01
N PRO A 69 0.68 -3.62 10.54
CA PRO A 69 -0.28 -4.07 9.53
C PRO A 69 0.39 -4.52 8.23
N TYR A 70 -0.20 -5.50 7.55
CA TYR A 70 0.38 -6.11 6.34
C TYR A 70 0.70 -5.09 5.24
N TYR A 71 -0.15 -4.08 5.05
CA TYR A 71 0.02 -3.04 4.03
C TYR A 71 1.18 -2.07 4.36
N GLU A 72 1.66 -2.05 5.61
CA GLU A 72 2.83 -1.29 6.03
C GLU A 72 4.14 -2.10 5.88
N SER A 73 4.09 -3.44 5.76
CA SER A 73 5.29 -4.28 5.63
C SER A 73 6.21 -3.86 4.47
N PRO A 74 5.70 -3.51 3.26
CA PRO A 74 6.54 -2.98 2.20
C PRO A 74 7.27 -1.68 2.59
N VAL A 75 6.65 -0.81 3.39
CA VAL A 75 7.27 0.45 3.86
C VAL A 75 8.45 0.16 4.79
N VAL A 76 8.29 -0.80 5.70
CA VAL A 76 9.36 -1.24 6.61
C VAL A 76 10.58 -1.67 5.82
N PHE A 77 10.42 -2.60 4.88
CA PHE A 77 11.54 -3.11 4.10
C PHE A 77 12.11 -2.06 3.14
N TYR A 78 11.27 -1.21 2.57
CA TYR A 78 11.73 -0.14 1.68
C TYR A 78 12.66 0.83 2.41
N ILE A 79 12.25 1.33 3.58
CA ILE A 79 13.10 2.22 4.39
C ILE A 79 14.35 1.48 4.88
N ALA A 80 14.19 0.26 5.42
CA ALA A 80 15.31 -0.53 5.94
C ALA A 80 16.38 -0.77 4.87
N SER A 81 15.96 -1.11 3.64
CA SER A 81 16.88 -1.36 2.53
C SER A 81 17.67 -0.10 2.12
N LEU A 82 17.02 1.07 2.07
CA LEU A 82 17.66 2.34 1.71
C LEU A 82 18.54 2.90 2.83
N ALA A 83 18.15 2.69 4.08
CA ALA A 83 18.91 3.11 5.26
C ALA A 83 20.02 2.12 5.64
N HIS A 84 20.08 0.94 5.00
CA HIS A 84 21.00 -0.15 5.32
C HIS A 84 20.96 -0.59 6.79
N VAL A 85 19.75 -0.68 7.36
CA VAL A 85 19.51 -1.14 8.74
C VAL A 85 18.65 -2.40 8.76
N ALA A 86 18.65 -3.12 9.88
CA ALA A 86 17.74 -4.24 10.06
C ALA A 86 16.27 -3.75 10.11
N PRO A 87 15.31 -4.49 9.52
CA PRO A 87 13.88 -4.14 9.57
C PRO A 87 13.36 -3.90 10.99
N GLY A 88 13.88 -4.64 11.97
CA GLY A 88 13.55 -4.48 13.39
C GLY A 88 13.70 -3.06 13.91
N VAL A 89 14.75 -2.34 13.48
CA VAL A 89 15.00 -0.95 13.89
C VAL A 89 13.89 -0.01 13.38
N VAL A 90 13.44 -0.24 12.14
CA VAL A 90 12.36 0.54 11.53
C VAL A 90 11.03 0.25 12.24
N ILE A 91 10.78 -1.01 12.58
CA ILE A 91 9.59 -1.44 13.34
C ILE A 91 9.59 -0.80 14.73
N ASP A 92 10.71 -0.79 15.44
CA ASP A 92 10.81 -0.20 16.78
C ASP A 92 10.43 1.29 16.76
N LEU A 93 10.95 2.03 15.77
CA LEU A 93 10.59 3.43 15.58
C LEU A 93 9.09 3.60 15.25
N ARG A 94 8.53 2.74 14.39
CA ARG A 94 7.10 2.77 14.06
C ARG A 94 6.22 2.53 15.29
N LEU A 95 6.54 1.48 16.06
CA LEU A 95 5.80 1.12 17.27
C LEU A 95 5.97 2.14 18.41
N SER A 96 7.03 2.98 18.37
CA SER A 96 7.17 4.13 19.27
C SER A 96 6.24 5.31 18.95
N GLY A 97 5.40 5.19 17.91
CA GLY A 97 4.41 6.20 17.51
C GLY A 97 4.90 7.20 16.47
N ARG A 98 6.05 6.97 15.83
CA ARG A 98 6.56 7.84 14.76
C ARG A 98 5.82 7.62 13.46
N SER A 99 5.59 8.72 12.71
CA SER A 99 5.08 8.64 11.34
C SER A 99 6.13 8.02 10.41
N TRP A 100 5.71 7.47 9.28
CA TRP A 100 6.64 6.97 8.26
C TRP A 100 7.56 8.08 7.75
N MET A 101 7.06 9.31 7.67
CA MET A 101 7.89 10.47 7.32
C MET A 101 8.93 10.79 8.39
N ASP A 102 8.60 10.75 9.67
CA ASP A 102 9.58 10.98 10.74
C ASP A 102 10.68 9.91 10.74
N ILE A 103 10.30 8.65 10.49
CA ILE A 103 11.25 7.54 10.37
C ILE A 103 12.16 7.73 9.15
N THR A 104 11.59 8.16 8.02
CA THR A 104 12.37 8.48 6.80
C THR A 104 13.43 9.54 7.09
N LEU A 105 13.01 10.65 7.72
CA LEU A 105 13.89 11.76 8.06
C LEU A 105 14.91 11.37 9.14
N HIS A 106 14.54 10.50 10.08
CA HIS A 106 15.44 9.97 11.10
C HIS A 106 16.67 9.29 10.48
N PHE A 107 16.50 8.57 9.37
CA PHE A 107 17.59 7.95 8.63
C PHE A 107 18.27 8.87 7.60
N GLY A 108 17.95 10.17 7.59
CA GLY A 108 18.51 11.12 6.61
C GLY A 108 18.00 10.93 5.19
N LEU A 109 16.95 10.11 4.99
CA LEU A 109 16.28 9.95 3.71
C LEU A 109 15.33 11.15 3.47
N SER A 110 14.90 11.32 2.21
CA SER A 110 14.00 12.41 1.83
C SER A 110 12.72 11.87 1.18
N PRO A 111 11.61 12.64 1.17
CA PRO A 111 10.36 12.23 0.51
C PRO A 111 10.51 11.84 -0.97
N GLU A 112 11.59 12.26 -1.63
CA GLU A 112 11.87 11.99 -3.04
C GLU A 112 11.92 10.49 -3.36
N ILE A 113 12.31 9.66 -2.39
CA ILE A 113 12.38 8.20 -2.56
C ILE A 113 11.00 7.60 -2.90
N TYR A 114 9.92 8.22 -2.42
CA TYR A 114 8.56 7.72 -2.60
C TYR A 114 7.96 8.07 -3.96
N TYR A 115 8.60 8.95 -4.75
CA TYR A 115 8.04 9.35 -6.03
C TYR A 115 8.10 8.21 -7.05
N VAL A 116 6.93 7.84 -7.59
CA VAL A 116 6.78 6.94 -8.74
C VAL A 116 6.36 7.78 -9.95
N PRO A 117 7.08 7.76 -11.08
CA PRO A 117 6.64 8.50 -12.27
C PRO A 117 5.32 7.97 -12.82
N VAL A 118 4.41 8.89 -13.18
CA VAL A 118 3.15 8.61 -13.86
C VAL A 118 2.93 9.61 -14.99
N LYS A 119 2.25 9.19 -16.05
CA LYS A 119 1.92 10.02 -17.20
C LYS A 119 0.84 11.04 -16.88
N ILE A 120 -0.15 10.65 -16.08
CA ILE A 120 -1.31 11.47 -15.71
C ILE A 120 -1.38 11.55 -14.19
N VAL A 121 -1.54 12.77 -13.67
CA VAL A 121 -1.68 12.99 -12.23
C VAL A 121 -2.97 12.33 -11.76
N PRO A 122 -2.88 11.37 -10.83
CA PRO A 122 -4.04 10.58 -10.43
C PRO A 122 -4.97 11.34 -9.48
N GLY A 123 -6.22 10.88 -9.39
CA GLY A 123 -7.14 11.26 -8.33
C GLY A 123 -6.82 10.57 -6.99
N PRO A 124 -7.72 10.64 -6.00
CA PRO A 124 -7.58 9.88 -4.75
C PRO A 124 -7.37 8.36 -5.00
N PRO A 125 -6.59 7.66 -4.15
CA PRO A 125 -5.92 8.16 -2.95
C PRO A 125 -4.58 8.90 -3.21
N TYR A 126 -4.07 8.89 -4.45
CA TYR A 126 -2.73 9.38 -4.77
C TYR A 126 -2.66 10.89 -5.04
N GLY A 127 -3.78 11.52 -5.40
CA GLY A 127 -3.80 12.89 -5.91
C GLY A 127 -3.20 13.94 -4.97
N ARG A 128 -3.30 13.74 -3.65
CA ARG A 128 -2.68 14.66 -2.69
C ARG A 128 -1.16 14.57 -2.73
N ALA A 129 -0.60 13.36 -2.65
CA ALA A 129 0.84 13.13 -2.71
C ALA A 129 1.45 13.67 -4.02
N TYR A 130 0.88 13.31 -5.16
CA TYR A 130 1.33 13.84 -6.46
C TYR A 130 1.12 15.36 -6.57
N GLY A 131 0.09 15.90 -5.93
CA GLY A 131 -0.11 17.34 -5.80
C GLY A 131 1.07 18.04 -5.14
N TYR A 132 1.66 17.46 -4.08
CA TYR A 132 2.86 18.02 -3.44
C TYR A 132 4.08 18.02 -4.36
N PHE A 133 4.30 16.93 -5.10
CA PHE A 133 5.42 16.81 -6.03
C PHE A 133 5.25 17.73 -7.25
N LYS A 134 4.02 17.88 -7.77
CA LYS A 134 3.73 18.74 -8.92
C LYS A 134 3.89 20.23 -8.61
N LYS A 135 3.49 20.67 -7.42
CA LYS A 135 3.49 22.10 -7.04
C LYS A 135 4.87 22.63 -6.66
N ARG A 136 5.86 21.76 -6.48
CA ARG A 136 7.20 22.14 -6.01
C ARG A 136 8.27 21.74 -7.03
N PRO A 137 9.27 22.60 -7.31
CA PRO A 137 10.41 22.18 -8.10
C PRO A 137 11.17 21.06 -7.39
N ARG A 138 11.82 20.17 -8.14
CA ARG A 138 12.49 18.97 -7.58
C ARG A 138 13.45 19.27 -6.44
N LYS A 139 14.21 20.36 -6.51
CA LYS A 139 15.13 20.82 -5.44
C LYS A 139 14.46 21.08 -4.09
N GLU A 140 13.14 21.29 -4.07
CA GLU A 140 12.34 21.53 -2.87
C GLU A 140 11.58 20.28 -2.40
N TRP A 141 11.70 19.15 -3.08
CA TRP A 141 10.97 17.94 -2.70
C TRP A 141 11.38 17.39 -1.33
N ARG A 142 12.62 17.64 -0.90
CA ARG A 142 13.06 17.40 0.50
C ARG A 142 12.20 18.05 1.58
N LYS A 143 11.44 19.10 1.24
CA LYS A 143 10.54 19.84 2.16
C LYS A 143 9.10 19.32 2.14
N ILE A 144 8.81 18.31 1.31
CA ILE A 144 7.48 17.72 1.24
C ILE A 144 7.21 16.96 2.53
N VAL A 145 6.00 17.10 3.06
CA VAL A 145 5.50 16.30 4.17
C VAL A 145 4.37 15.45 3.63
N LEU A 146 4.57 14.14 3.64
CA LEU A 146 3.57 13.13 3.26
C LEU A 146 2.91 12.60 4.54
N SER A 147 1.65 12.18 4.48
CA SER A 147 1.10 11.38 5.59
C SER A 147 1.53 9.93 5.49
N ASP A 148 1.24 9.14 6.53
CA ASP A 148 1.41 7.68 6.49
C ASP A 148 0.68 7.06 5.29
N ASP A 149 -0.58 7.41 5.07
CA ASP A 149 -1.33 6.91 3.90
C ASP A 149 -0.67 7.23 2.55
N ASP A 150 -0.10 8.43 2.38
CA ASP A 150 0.60 8.79 1.14
C ASP A 150 1.83 7.89 0.96
N VAL A 151 2.63 7.68 2.02
CA VAL A 151 3.81 6.82 2.00
C VAL A 151 3.42 5.36 1.72
N ILE A 152 2.43 4.83 2.44
CA ILE A 152 1.93 3.46 2.26
C ILE A 152 1.47 3.25 0.82
N ASN A 153 0.64 4.15 0.28
CA ASN A 153 0.15 4.00 -1.09
C ASN A 153 1.29 4.09 -2.11
N LEU A 154 2.22 5.03 -1.98
CA LEU A 154 3.33 5.20 -2.93
C LEU A 154 4.32 4.02 -2.91
N VAL A 155 4.65 3.50 -1.73
CA VAL A 155 5.54 2.34 -1.63
C VAL A 155 4.86 1.08 -2.18
N ASN A 156 3.59 0.85 -1.85
CA ASN A 156 2.87 -0.30 -2.39
C ASN A 156 2.62 -0.18 -3.90
N LEU A 157 2.41 1.03 -4.41
CA LEU A 157 2.38 1.31 -5.85
C LEU A 157 3.70 0.87 -6.50
N ARG A 158 4.84 1.34 -5.98
CA ARG A 158 6.17 0.96 -6.46
C ARG A 158 6.34 -0.57 -6.46
N PHE A 159 6.14 -1.18 -5.29
CA PHE A 159 6.28 -2.62 -5.11
C PHE A 159 5.42 -3.40 -6.11
N THR A 160 4.13 -3.06 -6.23
CA THR A 160 3.20 -3.78 -7.11
C THR A 160 3.59 -3.61 -8.57
N SER A 161 3.91 -2.39 -9.00
CA SER A 161 4.33 -2.11 -10.38
C SER A 161 5.62 -2.84 -10.74
N GLU A 162 6.65 -2.73 -9.91
CA GLU A 162 7.97 -3.30 -10.19
C GLU A 162 7.95 -4.84 -10.09
N TYR A 163 7.32 -5.42 -9.06
CA TYR A 163 7.28 -6.87 -8.88
C TYR A 163 6.42 -7.59 -9.94
N TYR A 164 5.26 -7.02 -10.30
CA TYR A 164 4.38 -7.67 -11.29
C TYR A 164 4.61 -7.22 -12.73
N GLY A 165 5.37 -6.15 -12.96
CA GLY A 165 5.57 -5.54 -14.28
C GLY A 165 4.34 -4.78 -14.78
N TYR A 166 3.50 -4.26 -13.88
CA TYR A 166 2.33 -3.45 -14.23
C TYR A 166 2.70 -1.98 -14.33
N GLN A 167 2.05 -1.25 -15.24
CA GLN A 167 2.20 0.21 -15.27
C GLN A 167 1.64 0.80 -13.97
N PRO A 168 2.29 1.83 -13.38
CA PRO A 168 1.78 2.50 -12.20
C PRO A 168 0.31 2.94 -12.32
N GLU A 169 -0.11 3.38 -13.50
CA GLU A 169 -1.48 3.82 -13.77
C GLU A 169 -2.52 2.69 -13.60
N ASP A 170 -2.18 1.46 -13.97
CA ASP A 170 -3.08 0.31 -13.82
C ASP A 170 -3.27 -0.04 -12.34
N VAL A 171 -2.19 0.02 -11.56
CA VAL A 171 -2.22 -0.20 -10.11
C VAL A 171 -3.01 0.91 -9.42
N ILE A 172 -2.79 2.15 -9.82
CA ILE A 172 -3.56 3.31 -9.35
C ILE A 172 -5.05 3.10 -9.65
N HIS A 173 -5.41 2.71 -10.87
CA HIS A 173 -6.80 2.49 -11.26
C HIS A 173 -7.47 1.43 -10.38
N MET A 174 -6.80 0.30 -10.14
CA MET A 174 -7.32 -0.73 -9.25
C MET A 174 -7.50 -0.23 -7.81
N ARG A 175 -6.53 0.53 -7.29
CA ARG A 175 -6.56 1.09 -5.93
C ARG A 175 -7.66 2.15 -5.76
N SER A 176 -7.80 3.05 -6.74
CA SER A 176 -8.86 4.07 -6.77
C SER A 176 -10.26 3.46 -6.89
N GLY A 177 -10.38 2.25 -7.44
CA GLY A 177 -11.61 1.45 -7.44
C GLY A 177 -11.97 0.81 -6.09
N GLY A 178 -11.28 1.15 -4.99
CA GLY A 178 -11.61 0.70 -3.63
C GLY A 178 -10.88 -0.56 -3.17
N LYS A 179 -10.14 -1.25 -4.06
CA LYS A 179 -9.39 -2.46 -3.68
C LYS A 179 -8.22 -2.11 -2.77
N ASP A 180 -7.93 -2.95 -1.79
CA ASP A 180 -6.70 -2.90 -1.00
C ASP A 180 -5.55 -3.62 -1.72
N PHE A 181 -4.33 -3.56 -1.18
CA PHE A 181 -3.16 -4.13 -1.85
C PHE A 181 -3.14 -5.67 -1.88
N VAL A 182 -3.79 -6.34 -0.92
CA VAL A 182 -3.96 -7.80 -0.98
C VAL A 182 -4.96 -8.19 -2.07
N GLY A 183 -6.08 -7.48 -2.17
CA GLY A 183 -7.05 -7.67 -3.25
C GLY A 183 -6.48 -7.36 -4.64
N ILE A 184 -5.61 -6.34 -4.76
CA ILE A 184 -4.86 -6.05 -5.99
C ILE A 184 -3.91 -7.22 -6.32
N HIS A 185 -3.12 -7.67 -5.35
CA HIS A 185 -2.23 -8.82 -5.49
C HIS A 185 -2.96 -10.07 -6.00
N ASP A 186 -4.07 -10.43 -5.36
CA ASP A 186 -4.84 -11.62 -5.73
C ASP A 186 -5.43 -11.53 -7.13
N ASN A 187 -5.92 -10.36 -7.53
CA ASN A 187 -6.43 -10.15 -8.89
C ASN A 187 -5.34 -10.36 -9.94
N ILE A 188 -4.16 -9.75 -9.74
CA ILE A 188 -3.02 -9.90 -10.66
C ILE A 188 -2.59 -11.37 -10.73
N ARG A 189 -2.51 -12.06 -9.59
CA ARG A 189 -2.13 -13.48 -9.53
C ARG A 189 -3.12 -14.37 -10.29
N LYS A 190 -4.42 -14.11 -10.15
CA LYS A 190 -5.49 -14.84 -10.87
C LYS A 190 -5.46 -14.57 -12.38
N GLU A 191 -5.28 -13.32 -12.79
CA GLU A 191 -5.16 -12.93 -14.20
C GLU A 191 -3.97 -13.64 -14.88
N LYS A 192 -2.81 -13.67 -14.23
CA LYS A 192 -1.61 -14.37 -14.74
C LYS A 192 -1.82 -15.88 -14.84
N LYS A 193 -2.48 -16.51 -13.85
CA LYS A 193 -2.82 -17.95 -13.90
C LYS A 193 -3.79 -18.29 -15.04
N GLY A 194 -4.80 -17.44 -15.28
CA GLY A 194 -5.76 -17.62 -16.38
C GLY A 194 -5.09 -17.58 -17.75
N ARG A 195 -4.25 -16.56 -18.00
CA ARG A 195 -3.48 -16.43 -19.25
C ARG A 195 -2.50 -17.59 -19.50
N GLY A 196 -1.95 -18.18 -18.44
CA GLY A 196 -1.09 -19.37 -18.54
C GLY A 196 -1.85 -20.59 -19.06
N ARG A 197 -3.07 -20.82 -18.55
CA ARG A 197 -3.92 -21.96 -18.94
C ARG A 197 -4.43 -21.87 -20.37
N GLU A 198 -4.81 -20.67 -20.83
CA GLU A 198 -5.22 -20.45 -22.24
C GLU A 198 -4.09 -20.78 -23.22
N ARG A 199 -2.84 -20.44 -22.88
CA ARG A 199 -1.66 -20.75 -23.71
C ARG A 199 -1.28 -22.23 -23.72
N GLU A 200 -1.53 -22.95 -22.63
CA GLU A 200 -1.31 -24.41 -22.57
C GLU A 200 -2.36 -25.19 -23.36
N HIS A 201 -3.63 -24.75 -23.35
CA HIS A 201 -4.68 -25.43 -24.10
C HIS A 201 -4.55 -25.23 -25.62
N GLY A 202 -4.14 -24.03 -26.07
CA GLY A 202 -3.90 -23.78 -27.50
C GLY A 202 -2.69 -24.51 -28.11
N LYS A 203 -1.88 -25.20 -27.30
CA LYS A 203 -0.70 -25.95 -27.79
C LYS A 203 -0.97 -27.45 -28.02
N PHE A 204 -2.13 -27.96 -27.61
CA PHE A 204 -2.49 -29.38 -27.76
C PHE A 204 -3.36 -29.67 -28.98
N ASP A 205 -3.93 -28.65 -29.63
CA ASP A 205 -4.84 -28.82 -30.77
C ASP A 205 -4.13 -28.81 -32.15
N ASP A 206 -2.85 -28.44 -32.22
CA ASP A 206 -2.10 -28.36 -33.49
C ASP A 206 -1.37 -29.66 -33.89
N ASP A 207 -1.40 -30.73 -33.07
CA ASP A 207 -0.63 -31.96 -33.31
C ASP A 207 -1.49 -33.18 -33.70
N LYS A 208 -2.64 -32.94 -34.33
CA LYS A 208 -3.46 -33.99 -34.98
C LYS A 208 -3.78 -33.66 -36.43
N GLY A 209 -2.77 -33.77 -37.29
CA GLY A 209 -3.02 -33.73 -38.72
C GLY A 209 -1.79 -33.97 -39.59
N GLN A 210 -1.39 -35.23 -39.75
CA GLN A 210 -1.21 -35.88 -41.07
C GLN A 210 -0.36 -37.15 -40.95
N GLY A 211 -1.04 -38.29 -40.97
CA GLY A 211 -0.40 -39.60 -41.13
C GLY A 211 -1.36 -40.58 -41.79
N ARG A 212 -1.20 -40.76 -43.11
CA ARG A 212 -1.57 -41.93 -43.97
C ARG A 212 -1.63 -41.45 -45.43
N GLY A 213 -1.01 -42.07 -46.42
CA GLY A 213 -0.29 -43.35 -46.50
C GLY A 213 0.42 -43.48 -47.86
N LYS A 214 1.45 -44.34 -47.90
CA LYS A 214 2.23 -44.75 -49.08
C LYS A 214 1.40 -45.52 -50.11
N GLY A 215 1.83 -45.47 -51.37
CA GLY A 215 1.17 -46.04 -52.55
C GLY A 215 1.45 -47.51 -52.89
N HIS A 216 1.28 -47.82 -54.19
CA HIS A 216 1.35 -49.06 -55.00
C HIS A 216 -0.03 -49.28 -55.66
N LYS A 217 -0.20 -49.45 -56.97
CA LYS A 217 0.63 -49.90 -58.09
C LYS A 217 0.35 -49.06 -59.34
#